data_AF-A0A438G8K8-F1
#
_entry.id   AF-A0A438G8K8-F1
#
_cell.length_a   1.000
_cell.length_b   1.000
_cell.length_c   1.000
_cell.angle_alpha   90.00
_cell.angle_beta   90.00
_cell.angle_gamma   90.00
#
_symmetry.space_group_name_H-M   'P 1'
#
loop_
_entity.id
_entity.type
_entity.pdbx_description
1 polymer ?
#
loop_
_entity_poly.entity_id
_entity_poly.type
_entity_poly.pdbx_seq_one_letter_code
_entity_poly.pdbx_strand_id
1 'polypeptide(L)'
;MLLLSEVLQVTMEWQQTGINRGQIPMELGQLKYLKYLSLASNNLTGGIPSSFKHVHYLKVLELSSNSLFGEIPQGLVELRSLNVLLLDNNELS
;
A
#
# COMPACT_ATOMS: atom_id res chain seq x y z
N MET A 1 25.45 1.65 2.12
CA MET A 1 24.64 1.37 3.32
C MET A 1 23.48 2.36 3.31
N LEU A 2 22.41 2.03 2.58
CA LEU A 2 21.28 2.94 2.38
C LEU A 2 20.44 2.98 3.66
N LEU A 3 20.14 4.20 4.10
CA LEU A 3 19.61 4.52 5.42
C LEU A 3 18.19 3.97 5.60
N LEU A 4 18.00 3.22 6.69
CA LEU A 4 16.72 2.82 7.27
C LEU A 4 15.82 4.00 7.69
N SER A 5 16.33 5.24 7.63
CA SER A 5 15.65 6.43 8.17
C SER A 5 14.46 6.91 7.34
N GLU A 6 14.45 6.71 6.02
CA GLU A 6 13.34 7.15 5.16
C GLU A 6 12.13 6.20 5.24
N VAL A 7 12.38 4.89 5.40
CA VAL A 7 11.31 3.88 5.47
C VAL A 7 10.57 3.97 6.81
N LEU A 8 11.30 4.12 7.92
CA LEU A 8 10.68 4.24 9.25
C LEU A 8 9.91 5.54 9.45
N GLN A 9 10.31 6.66 8.80
CA GLN A 9 9.59 7.93 8.96
C GLN A 9 8.16 7.85 8.42
N VAL A 10 7.94 7.25 7.25
CA VAL A 10 6.59 7.10 6.69
C VAL A 10 5.75 6.13 7.51
N THR A 11 6.31 5.03 8.04
CA THR A 11 5.54 4.09 8.88
C THR A 11 5.15 4.71 10.24
N MET A 12 6.01 5.57 10.81
CA MET A 12 5.75 6.20 12.11
C MET A 12 4.80 7.41 12.02
N GLU A 13 4.78 8.17 10.92
CA GLU A 13 3.80 9.26 10.75
C GLU A 13 2.37 8.72 10.59
N TRP A 14 2.16 7.56 9.97
CA TRP A 14 0.83 7.00 9.71
C TRP A 14 0.14 6.44 10.97
N GLN A 15 0.90 6.02 11.98
CA GLN A 15 0.34 5.67 13.28
C GLN A 15 -0.13 6.91 14.08
N GLN A 16 0.33 8.12 13.71
CA GLN A 16 -0.10 9.38 14.32
C GLN A 16 -1.27 10.05 13.56
N THR A 17 -1.50 9.73 12.29
CA THR A 17 -2.56 10.36 11.46
C THR A 17 -3.93 9.69 11.52
N GLY A 18 -4.08 8.56 12.22
CA GLY A 18 -5.38 7.90 12.43
C GLY A 18 -5.91 7.08 11.25
N ILE A 19 -5.06 6.73 10.26
CA ILE A 19 -5.43 5.86 9.13
C ILE A 19 -5.34 4.38 9.56
N ASN A 20 -5.98 4.04 10.68
CA ASN A 20 -6.18 2.65 11.07
C ASN A 20 -7.59 2.16 10.71
N ARG A 21 -8.43 3.02 10.11
CA ARG A 21 -9.80 2.75 9.66
C ARG A 21 -10.12 3.56 8.40
N GLY A 22 -11.03 3.06 7.57
CA GLY A 22 -11.47 3.74 6.34
C GLY A 22 -10.75 3.24 5.08
N GLN A 23 -10.87 3.99 3.99
CA GLN A 23 -10.35 3.58 2.68
C GLN A 23 -8.91 4.02 2.47
N ILE A 24 -8.17 3.27 1.64
CA ILE A 24 -6.86 3.69 1.15
C ILE A 24 -7.06 4.91 0.23
N PRO A 25 -6.47 6.07 0.53
CA PRO A 25 -6.66 7.28 -0.26
C PRO A 25 -6.01 7.16 -1.64
N MET A 26 -6.71 7.65 -2.69
CA MET A 26 -6.21 7.58 -4.07
C MET A 26 -4.95 8.44 -4.29
N GLU A 27 -4.75 9.44 -3.44
CA GLU A 27 -3.63 10.39 -3.42
C GLU A 27 -2.28 9.70 -3.24
N LEU A 28 -2.26 8.51 -2.62
CA LEU A 28 -1.06 7.68 -2.53
C LEU A 28 -0.47 7.32 -3.90
N GLY A 29 -1.28 7.29 -4.95
CA GLY A 29 -0.82 7.12 -6.33
C GLY A 29 0.07 8.27 -6.83
N GLN A 30 0.12 9.40 -6.13
CA GLN A 30 0.99 10.54 -6.47
C GLN A 30 2.43 10.39 -5.96
N LEU A 31 2.68 9.42 -5.06
CA LEU A 31 4.00 9.20 -4.46
C LEU A 31 4.93 8.45 -5.44
N LYS A 32 5.28 9.08 -6.56
CA LYS A 32 5.98 8.44 -7.69
C LYS A 32 7.28 7.76 -7.30
N TYR A 33 7.97 8.20 -6.24
CA TYR A 33 9.25 7.64 -5.80
C TYR A 33 9.13 6.63 -4.66
N LEU A 34 7.92 6.29 -4.23
CA LEU A 34 7.68 5.32 -3.17
C LEU A 34 8.19 3.95 -3.58
N LYS A 35 9.00 3.33 -2.71
CA LYS A 35 9.59 1.99 -2.94
C LYS A 35 8.98 0.92 -2.04
N TYR A 36 8.51 1.30 -0.86
CA TYR A 36 7.98 0.38 0.14
C TYR A 36 6.75 1.03 0.76
N LEU A 37 5.64 0.29 0.78
CA LEU A 37 4.42 0.68 1.47
C LEU A 37 3.90 -0.52 2.25
N SER A 38 3.82 -0.38 3.57
CA SER A 38 3.13 -1.34 4.43
C SER A 38 1.99 -0.63 5.15
N LEU A 39 0.79 -1.14 4.95
CA LEU A 39 -0.45 -0.76 5.63
C LEU A 39 -1.07 -1.99 6.32
N ALA A 40 -0.28 -3.04 6.55
CA ALA A 40 -0.76 -4.26 7.16
C ALA A 40 -1.24 -4.07 8.59
N SER A 41 -2.13 -4.97 9.03
CA SER A 41 -2.65 -5.02 10.41
C SER A 41 -3.39 -3.73 10.81
N ASN A 42 -4.23 -3.22 9.92
CA ASN A 42 -5.15 -2.12 10.19
C ASN A 42 -6.60 -2.59 9.97
N ASN A 43 -7.57 -1.70 10.19
CA ASN A 43 -8.98 -1.96 9.90
C ASN A 43 -9.41 -1.20 8.63
N LEU A 44 -8.56 -1.20 7.60
CA LEU A 44 -8.87 -0.55 6.32
C LEU A 44 -9.96 -1.32 5.58
N THR A 45 -10.83 -0.59 4.88
CA THR A 45 -11.97 -1.10 4.12
C THR A 45 -11.96 -0.55 2.69
N GLY A 46 -12.87 -1.05 1.84
CA GLY A 46 -12.94 -0.64 0.44
C GLY A 46 -11.93 -1.39 -0.43
N GLY A 47 -11.81 -0.94 -1.69
CA GLY A 47 -10.90 -1.55 -2.66
C GLY A 47 -9.50 -0.96 -2.66
N ILE A 48 -8.56 -1.69 -3.26
CA ILE A 48 -7.21 -1.17 -3.53
C ILE A 48 -7.32 -0.07 -4.61
N PRO A 49 -6.77 1.13 -4.42
CA PRO A 49 -6.91 2.20 -5.39
C PRO A 49 -6.21 1.87 -6.71
N SER A 50 -6.92 2.07 -7.83
CA SER A 50 -6.34 1.91 -9.17
C SER A 50 -5.24 2.93 -9.48
N SER A 51 -5.13 4.00 -8.68
CA SER A 51 -4.07 5.00 -8.78
C SER A 51 -2.68 4.45 -8.46
N PHE A 52 -2.56 3.29 -7.80
CA PHE A 52 -1.28 2.62 -7.55
C PHE A 52 -0.53 2.26 -8.84
N LYS A 53 -1.22 2.18 -9.99
CA LYS A 53 -0.60 2.01 -11.30
C LYS A 53 0.46 3.07 -11.64
N HIS A 54 0.43 4.24 -10.98
CA HIS A 54 1.38 5.33 -11.21
C HIS A 54 2.62 5.28 -10.30
N VAL A 55 2.67 4.34 -9.34
CA VAL A 55 3.76 4.22 -8.37
C VAL A 55 4.83 3.27 -8.92
N HIS A 56 5.43 3.65 -10.05
CA HIS A 56 6.28 2.77 -10.87
C HIS A 56 7.56 2.26 -10.18
N TYR A 57 7.99 2.89 -9.09
CA TYR A 57 9.17 2.48 -8.32
C TYR A 57 8.84 1.59 -7.11
N LEU A 58 7.56 1.26 -6.89
CA LEU A 58 7.13 0.42 -5.77
C LEU A 58 7.72 -0.98 -5.92
N LYS A 59 8.39 -1.43 -4.86
CA LYS A 59 9.03 -2.75 -4.76
C LYS A 59 8.30 -3.68 -3.81
N VAL A 60 7.73 -3.12 -2.75
CA VAL A 60 6.98 -3.87 -1.75
C VAL A 60 5.67 -3.14 -1.48
N LEU A 61 4.57 -3.88 -1.62
CA LEU A 61 3.25 -3.49 -1.16
C LEU A 61 2.70 -4.54 -0.21
N GLU A 62 2.49 -4.16 1.04
CA GLU A 62 1.95 -5.02 2.07
C GLU A 62 0.66 -4.42 2.62
N LEU A 63 -0.46 -5.09 2.33
CA LEU A 63 -1.81 -4.71 2.73
C LEU A 63 -2.49 -5.81 3.57
N SER A 64 -1.72 -6.79 4.03
CA SER A 64 -2.24 -7.97 4.72
C SER A 64 -2.94 -7.64 6.04
N SER A 65 -3.86 -8.49 6.48
CA SER A 65 -4.59 -8.32 7.74
C SER A 65 -5.36 -6.99 7.80
N ASN A 66 -6.27 -6.79 6.85
CA ASN A 66 -7.22 -5.68 6.77
C ASN A 66 -8.62 -6.21 6.40
N SER A 67 -9.58 -5.33 6.12
CA SER A 67 -10.93 -5.66 5.63
C SER A 67 -11.15 -5.10 4.22
N LEU A 68 -10.11 -5.13 3.38
CA LEU A 68 -10.19 -4.69 1.97
C LEU A 68 -11.01 -5.69 1.15
N PHE A 69 -11.80 -5.20 0.20
CA PHE A 69 -12.68 -6.02 -0.62
C PHE A 69 -12.73 -5.57 -2.08
N GLY A 70 -13.26 -6.43 -2.95
CA GLY A 70 -13.34 -6.20 -4.39
C GLY A 70 -12.10 -6.71 -5.14
N GLU A 71 -12.02 -6.34 -6.42
CA GLU A 71 -10.99 -6.85 -7.32
C GLU A 71 -9.62 -6.21 -7.09
N ILE A 72 -8.56 -6.98 -7.33
CA ILE A 72 -7.19 -6.47 -7.39
C ILE A 72 -7.03 -5.65 -8.68
N PRO A 73 -6.67 -4.35 -8.61
CA PRO A 73 -6.53 -3.52 -9.81
C PRO A 73 -5.47 -4.07 -10.75
N GLN A 74 -5.82 -4.26 -12.03
CA GLN A 74 -4.89 -4.75 -13.05
C GLN A 74 -3.58 -3.94 -13.11
N GLY A 75 -3.67 -2.62 -12.91
CA GLY A 75 -2.49 -1.74 -12.89
C GLY A 75 -1.47 -2.07 -11.80
N LEU A 76 -1.84 -2.82 -10.77
CA LEU A 76 -0.92 -3.32 -9.75
C LEU A 76 -0.03 -4.45 -10.29
N VAL A 77 -0.60 -5.32 -11.14
CA VAL A 77 0.09 -6.43 -11.80
C VAL A 77 1.05 -5.92 -12.89
N GLU A 78 0.80 -4.73 -13.42
CA GLU A 78 1.64 -4.08 -14.44
C GLU A 78 2.88 -3.38 -13.84
N LEU A 79 2.99 -3.28 -12.52
CA LEU A 79 4.13 -2.65 -11.84
C LEU A 79 5.38 -3.54 -11.93
N ARG A 80 6.22 -3.27 -12.94
CA ARG A 80 7.45 -4.03 -13.20
C ARG A 80 8.48 -4.02 -12.05
N SER A 81 8.42 -3.02 -11.17
CA SER A 81 9.33 -2.92 -10.02
C SER A 81 8.83 -3.71 -8.80
N LEU A 82 7.57 -4.16 -8.80
CA LEU A 82 6.93 -4.77 -7.64
C LEU A 82 7.43 -6.21 -7.49
N ASN A 83 8.15 -6.45 -6.41
CA ASN A 83 8.77 -7.74 -6.10
C ASN A 83 7.99 -8.51 -5.03
N VAL A 84 7.33 -7.78 -4.12
CA VAL A 84 6.59 -8.36 -3.00
C VAL A 84 5.21 -7.71 -2.95
N LEU A 85 4.19 -8.56 -3.03
CA LEU A 85 2.80 -8.19 -2.88
C LEU A 85 2.15 -9.12 -1.85
N LEU A 86 1.81 -8.57 -0.67
CA LEU A 86 1.18 -9.30 0.43
C LEU A 86 -0.23 -8.76 0.63
N LEU A 87 -1.23 -9.60 0.34
CA LEU A 87 -2.66 -9.25 0.37
C LEU A 87 -3.48 -10.20 1.25
N ASP A 88 -2.83 -11.16 1.91
CA ASP A 88 -3.48 -12.18 2.75
C ASP A 88 -4.29 -11.56 3.89
N ASN A 89 -5.27 -12.31 4.39
CA ASN A 89 -6.18 -11.85 5.44
C ASN A 89 -6.92 -10.55 5.06
N ASN A 90 -7.59 -10.57 3.91
CA ASN A 90 -8.54 -9.57 3.41
C ASN A 90 -9.75 -10.29 2.79
N GLU A 91 -10.72 -9.53 2.26
CA GLU A 91 -11.93 -10.00 1.57
C GLU A 91 -11.85 -9.75 0.04
N LEU A 92 -10.64 -9.79 -0.52
CA LEU A 92 -10.37 -9.51 -1.94
C LEU A 92 -10.75 -10.72 -2.82
N SER A 93 -11.26 -10.43 -4.03
CA SER A 93 -11.71 -11.40 -5.04
C SER A 93 -10.74 -11.55 -6.20
#